data_AF-A0A7I7XX43-F1
#
_entry.id   AF-A0A7I7XX43-F1
#
_cell.length_a   1.000
_cell.length_b   1.000
_cell.length_c   1.000
_cell.angle_alpha   90.00
_cell.angle_beta   90.00
_cell.angle_gamma   90.00
#
_symmetry.space_group_name_H-M   'P 1'
#
loop_
_entity.id
_entity.type
_entity.pdbx_description
1 polymer ?
#
loop_
_entity_poly.entity_id
_entity_poly.type
_entity_poly.pdbx_seq_one_letter_code
_entity_poly.pdbx_strand_id
1 'polypeptide(L)'
;MLTAELLAESERAGVPVERLVTAAFGRTVGCTVGAGELAVRVDGESGPPTTFIVGCTDEWGLSGAEAISRVQPAPQAVTPAACVSYRSAVEGTSPEAGFQLVLHARQGADVLYLDWWYDTRSFDAATVAELDEQFPLAVITTTSG
;
A
#
# COMPACT_ATOMS: atom_id res chain seq x y z
N MET A 1 15.15 -2.63 -10.81
CA MET A 1 14.73 -1.21 -10.93
C MET A 1 13.36 -1.11 -10.30
N LEU A 2 13.17 -1.01 -8.97
CA LEU A 2 11.90 -1.36 -8.31
C LEU A 2 10.65 -0.72 -8.95
N THR A 3 10.75 0.56 -9.32
CA THR A 3 9.71 1.28 -10.05
C THR A 3 9.35 0.62 -11.39
N ALA A 4 10.34 0.20 -12.18
CA ALA A 4 10.11 -0.46 -13.46
C ALA A 4 9.48 -1.85 -13.28
N GLU A 5 9.86 -2.59 -12.23
CA GLU A 5 9.24 -3.87 -11.87
C GLU A 5 7.77 -3.70 -11.48
N LEU A 6 7.46 -2.67 -10.69
CA LEU A 6 6.08 -2.28 -10.35
C LEU A 6 5.23 -1.96 -11.59
N LEU A 7 5.77 -1.19 -12.53
CA LEU A 7 5.06 -0.82 -13.76
C LEU A 7 4.86 -2.03 -14.67
N ALA A 8 5.89 -2.85 -14.87
CA ALA A 8 5.80 -4.07 -15.65
C ALA A 8 4.80 -5.07 -15.05
N GLU A 9 4.78 -5.19 -13.73
CA GLU A 9 3.80 -6.02 -13.03
C GLU A 9 2.37 -5.49 -13.19
N SER A 10 2.18 -4.18 -13.12
CA SER A 10 0.87 -3.54 -13.30
C SER A 10 0.30 -3.86 -14.68
N GLU A 11 1.14 -3.77 -15.73
CA GLU A 11 0.79 -4.15 -17.09
C GLU A 11 0.46 -5.65 -17.20
N ARG A 12 1.30 -6.51 -16.62
CA ARG A 12 1.15 -7.98 -16.69
C ARG A 12 -0.10 -8.48 -15.96
N ALA A 13 -0.36 -7.98 -14.76
CA ALA A 13 -1.50 -8.36 -13.93
C ALA A 13 -2.79 -7.66 -14.34
N GLY A 14 -2.73 -6.62 -15.19
CA GLY A 14 -3.89 -5.85 -15.62
C GLY A 14 -4.56 -5.08 -14.48
N VAL A 15 -3.78 -4.68 -13.48
CA VAL A 15 -4.25 -3.92 -12.30
C VAL A 15 -3.46 -2.62 -12.16
N PRO A 16 -4.09 -1.53 -11.67
CA PRO A 16 -3.39 -0.27 -11.46
C PRO A 16 -2.27 -0.40 -10.42
N VAL A 17 -1.20 0.40 -10.55
CA VAL A 17 -0.05 0.40 -9.63
C VAL A 17 -0.48 0.65 -8.19
N GLU A 18 -1.48 1.52 -7.99
CA GLU A 18 -2.11 1.79 -6.70
C GLU A 18 -2.57 0.50 -6.00
N ARG A 19 -3.10 -0.48 -6.77
CA ARG A 19 -3.56 -1.76 -6.23
C ARG A 19 -2.38 -2.66 -5.84
N LEU A 20 -1.28 -2.65 -6.60
CA LEU A 20 -0.05 -3.36 -6.23
C LEU A 20 0.57 -2.80 -4.94
N VAL A 21 0.69 -1.47 -4.86
CA VAL A 21 1.18 -0.75 -3.67
C VAL A 21 0.27 -1.05 -2.47
N THR A 22 -1.05 -1.08 -2.66
CA THR A 22 -2.01 -1.44 -1.61
C THR A 22 -1.89 -2.89 -1.14
N ALA A 23 -1.64 -3.83 -2.05
CA ALA A 23 -1.40 -5.23 -1.70
C ALA A 23 -0.10 -5.39 -0.90
N ALA A 24 0.97 -4.73 -1.33
CA ALA A 24 2.24 -4.67 -0.60
C ALA A 24 2.06 -4.03 0.79
N PHE A 25 1.28 -2.95 0.88
CA PHE A 25 0.94 -2.30 2.15
C PHE A 25 0.20 -3.25 3.11
N GLY A 26 -0.82 -3.98 2.64
CA GLY A 26 -1.53 -4.97 3.45
C GLY A 26 -0.62 -6.09 3.98
N ARG A 27 0.30 -6.58 3.15
CA ARG A 27 1.34 -7.54 3.58
C ARG A 27 2.26 -6.93 4.64
N THR A 28 2.73 -5.71 4.41
CA THR A 28 3.63 -4.99 5.32
C THR A 28 2.99 -4.82 6.70
N VAL A 29 1.74 -4.35 6.73
CA VAL A 29 0.94 -4.23 7.96
C VAL A 29 0.76 -5.60 8.61
N GLY A 30 0.42 -6.63 7.84
CA GLY A 30 0.24 -7.98 8.34
C GLY A 30 1.47 -8.57 9.02
N CYS A 31 2.65 -8.37 8.43
CA CYS A 31 3.92 -8.88 8.93
C CYS A 31 4.47 -8.08 10.11
N THR A 32 4.05 -6.82 10.28
CA THR A 32 4.57 -5.90 11.32
C THR A 32 3.61 -5.76 12.50
N VAL A 33 2.33 -5.57 12.22
CA VAL A 33 1.28 -5.28 13.20
C VAL A 33 0.44 -6.53 13.51
N GLY A 34 0.29 -7.43 12.55
CA GLY A 34 -0.44 -8.69 12.67
C GLY A 34 -1.54 -8.87 11.63
N ALA A 35 -2.01 -10.11 11.51
CA ALA A 35 -3.04 -10.49 10.54
C ALA A 35 -4.43 -9.88 10.86
N GLY A 36 -5.22 -9.62 9.81
CA GLY A 36 -6.56 -9.05 9.94
C GLY A 36 -7.10 -8.47 8.63
N GLU A 37 -8.11 -7.62 8.71
CA GLU A 37 -8.60 -6.84 7.58
C GLU A 37 -8.51 -5.35 7.88
N LEU A 38 -8.11 -4.58 6.88
CA LEU A 38 -7.96 -3.13 6.99
C LEU A 38 -8.74 -2.43 5.88
N ALA A 39 -9.62 -1.51 6.26
CA ALA A 39 -10.27 -0.63 5.31
C ALA A 39 -9.27 0.46 4.87
N VAL A 40 -8.87 0.41 3.61
CA VAL A 40 -7.87 1.30 3.02
C VAL A 40 -8.51 2.12 1.93
N ARG A 41 -8.43 3.45 2.05
CA ARG A 41 -8.71 4.33 0.92
C ARG A 41 -7.52 4.34 -0.02
N VAL A 42 -7.77 4.08 -1.29
CA VAL A 42 -6.76 4.11 -2.33
C VAL A 42 -7.03 5.31 -3.22
N ASP A 43 -6.02 6.17 -3.33
CA ASP A 43 -6.03 7.36 -4.17
C ASP A 43 -4.84 7.32 -5.15
N GLY A 44 -5.00 7.89 -6.34
CA GLY A 44 -3.99 7.79 -7.38
C GLY A 44 -4.43 8.37 -8.70
N GLU A 45 -3.67 8.06 -9.74
CA GLU A 45 -3.86 8.61 -11.09
C GLU A 45 -4.84 7.75 -11.90
N SER A 46 -5.06 6.51 -11.46
CA SER A 46 -5.94 5.55 -12.14
C SER A 46 -7.44 5.86 -12.03
N GLY A 47 -7.87 6.79 -11.16
CA GLY A 47 -9.28 7.12 -10.98
C GLY A 47 -9.59 7.87 -9.68
N PRO A 48 -10.88 8.07 -9.36
CA PRO A 48 -11.28 8.71 -8.11
C PRO A 48 -10.91 7.86 -6.88
N PRO A 49 -10.67 8.48 -5.71
CA PRO A 49 -10.38 7.75 -4.47
C PRO A 49 -11.46 6.71 -4.17
N THR A 50 -11.04 5.48 -3.88
CA THR A 50 -11.94 4.34 -3.65
C THR A 50 -11.51 3.57 -2.40
N THR A 51 -12.47 3.09 -1.61
CA THR A 51 -12.20 2.28 -0.42
C THR A 51 -12.18 0.78 -0.75
N PHE A 52 -11.12 0.11 -0.30
CA PHE A 52 -10.94 -1.33 -0.39
C PHE A 52 -10.86 -1.93 1.02
N ILE A 53 -11.30 -3.18 1.16
CA ILE A 53 -10.93 -4.04 2.28
C ILE A 53 -9.68 -4.80 1.86
N VAL A 54 -8.62 -4.68 2.67
CA VAL A 54 -7.31 -5.27 2.41
C VAL A 54 -7.03 -6.33 3.46
N GLY A 55 -6.90 -7.58 3.02
CA GLY A 55 -6.46 -8.67 3.89
C GLY A 55 -4.99 -8.51 4.29
N CYS A 56 -4.75 -8.31 5.58
CA CYS A 56 -3.43 -8.23 6.19
C CYS A 56 -3.04 -9.62 6.72
N THR A 57 -1.80 -10.03 6.48
CA THR A 57 -1.31 -11.39 6.78
C THR A 57 0.16 -11.37 7.13
N ASP A 58 0.53 -12.22 8.08
CA ASP A 58 1.90 -12.48 8.52
C ASP A 58 2.60 -13.56 7.68
N GLU A 59 1.94 -14.07 6.63
CA GLU A 59 2.48 -15.08 5.72
C GLU A 59 3.30 -14.45 4.58
N TRP A 60 4.64 -14.57 4.68
CA TRP A 60 5.55 -14.12 3.61
C TRP A 60 5.51 -14.96 2.34
N GLY A 61 4.99 -16.20 2.39
CA GLY A 61 4.99 -17.15 1.27
C GLY A 61 3.92 -16.91 0.20
N LEU A 62 3.08 -15.88 0.34
CA LEU A 62 2.02 -15.59 -0.62
C LEU A 62 2.58 -15.08 -1.94
N SER A 63 2.04 -15.55 -3.06
CA SER A 63 2.35 -15.00 -4.37
C SER A 63 1.84 -13.55 -4.53
N GLY A 64 2.36 -12.83 -5.53
CA GLY A 64 1.87 -11.50 -5.88
C GLY A 64 0.38 -11.51 -6.25
N ALA A 65 -0.05 -12.47 -7.07
CA ALA A 65 -1.45 -12.63 -7.45
C ALA A 65 -2.37 -12.87 -6.24
N GLU A 66 -1.95 -13.69 -5.28
CA GLU A 66 -2.71 -13.91 -4.04
C GLU A 66 -2.79 -12.63 -3.21
N ALA A 67 -1.70 -11.87 -3.06
CA ALA A 67 -1.72 -10.58 -2.36
C ALA A 67 -2.66 -9.57 -3.03
N ILE A 68 -2.63 -9.46 -4.36
CA ILE A 68 -3.53 -8.59 -5.14
C ILE A 68 -4.99 -9.03 -4.95
N SER A 69 -5.26 -10.34 -4.93
CA SER A 69 -6.61 -10.87 -4.72
C SER A 69 -7.20 -10.55 -3.35
N ARG A 70 -6.38 -10.16 -2.37
CA ARG A 70 -6.84 -9.74 -1.03
C ARG A 70 -7.21 -8.26 -0.96
N VAL A 71 -7.08 -7.50 -2.06
CA VAL A 71 -7.54 -6.12 -2.17
C VAL A 71 -8.92 -6.11 -2.83
N GLN A 72 -9.97 -6.14 -2.00
CA GLN A 72 -11.36 -6.27 -2.45
C GLN A 72 -12.11 -4.94 -2.30
N PRO A 73 -12.98 -4.55 -3.26
CA PRO A 73 -13.83 -3.37 -3.09
C PRO A 73 -14.65 -3.44 -1.80
N ALA A 74 -14.75 -2.33 -1.07
CA ALA A 74 -15.58 -2.30 0.14
C ALA A 74 -17.07 -2.47 -0.22
N PRO A 75 -17.80 -3.42 0.40
CA PRO A 75 -19.19 -3.72 0.03
C PRO A 75 -20.21 -2.67 0.51
N GLN A 76 -19.83 -1.81 1.47
CA GLN A 76 -20.66 -0.75 2.05
C GLN A 76 -19.81 0.47 2.40
N ALA A 77 -20.44 1.57 2.82
CA ALA A 77 -19.76 2.75 3.33
C ALA A 77 -19.01 2.43 4.64
N VAL A 78 -17.77 1.97 4.51
CA VAL A 78 -16.83 1.74 5.61
C VAL A 78 -15.96 2.98 5.76
N THR A 79 -15.73 3.40 7.00
CA THR A 79 -14.75 4.47 7.28
C THR A 79 -13.34 3.87 7.17
N PRO A 80 -12.53 4.30 6.19
CA PRO A 80 -11.18 3.79 6.03
C PRO A 80 -10.29 4.22 7.21
N ALA A 81 -9.56 3.27 7.79
CA ALA A 81 -8.59 3.55 8.85
C ALA A 81 -7.23 3.97 8.27
N ALA A 82 -6.93 3.57 7.04
CA ALA A 82 -5.69 3.90 6.36
C ALA A 82 -5.91 4.48 4.96
N CYS A 83 -4.90 5.19 4.45
CA CYS A 83 -4.88 5.72 3.11
C CYS A 83 -3.57 5.31 2.41
N VAL A 84 -3.68 4.78 1.19
CA VAL A 84 -2.54 4.49 0.32
C VAL A 84 -2.70 5.32 -0.93
N SER A 85 -1.60 5.94 -1.39
CA SER A 85 -1.61 6.67 -2.64
C SER A 85 -0.35 6.47 -3.46
N TYR A 86 -0.50 6.51 -4.78
CA TYR A 86 0.60 6.44 -5.75
C TYR A 86 0.52 7.60 -6.75
N ARG A 87 1.66 8.26 -7.02
CA ARG A 87 1.77 9.34 -8.04
C ARG A 87 3.01 9.13 -8.92
N SER A 88 2.84 9.21 -10.23
CA SER A 88 3.92 9.09 -11.23
C SER A 88 4.67 10.41 -11.47
N ALA A 89 4.04 11.55 -11.14
CA ALA A 89 4.62 12.86 -11.36
C ALA A 89 4.24 13.90 -10.26
N VAL A 90 5.28 14.37 -9.56
CA VAL A 90 5.42 15.70 -8.88
C VAL A 90 4.89 15.87 -7.45
N GLU A 91 5.61 16.78 -6.74
CA GLU A 91 5.48 17.44 -5.42
C GLU A 91 4.59 16.84 -4.32
N GLY A 92 5.18 16.79 -3.13
CA GLY A 92 4.63 16.18 -1.93
C GLY A 92 3.17 16.57 -1.66
N THR A 93 2.31 15.56 -1.62
CA THR A 93 0.98 15.75 -1.05
C THR A 93 1.08 15.88 0.47
N SER A 94 0.26 16.74 1.06
CA SER A 94 0.01 16.66 2.49
C SER A 94 -0.98 15.52 2.76
N PRO A 95 -0.85 14.81 3.90
CA PRO A 95 -1.80 13.77 4.25
C PRO A 95 -3.17 14.40 4.50
N GLU A 96 -4.21 13.72 4.05
CA GLU A 96 -5.56 14.09 4.47
C GLU A 96 -5.75 13.69 5.94
N ALA A 97 -6.40 14.55 6.73
CA ALA A 97 -6.68 14.27 8.12
C ALA A 97 -7.70 13.12 8.27
N GLY A 98 -7.64 12.41 9.40
CA GLY A 98 -8.65 11.41 9.77
C GLY A 98 -8.25 9.94 9.54
N PHE A 99 -7.10 9.68 8.93
CA PHE A 99 -6.52 8.34 8.83
C PHE A 99 -5.56 8.08 9.99
N GLN A 100 -5.52 6.84 10.47
CA GLN A 100 -4.56 6.40 11.47
C GLN A 100 -3.18 6.14 10.85
N LEU A 101 -3.14 5.75 9.58
CA LEU A 101 -1.92 5.46 8.83
C LEU A 101 -2.08 5.90 7.36
N VAL A 102 -1.11 6.64 6.85
CA VAL A 102 -1.06 7.10 5.46
C VAL A 102 0.28 6.73 4.86
N LEU A 103 0.24 6.04 3.73
CA LEU A 103 1.39 5.81 2.87
C LEU A 103 1.19 6.58 1.57
N HIS A 104 2.14 7.45 1.24
CA HIS A 104 2.24 8.06 -0.08
C HIS A 104 3.49 7.55 -0.78
N ALA A 105 3.28 6.78 -1.85
CA ALA A 105 4.33 6.27 -2.71
C ALA A 105 4.46 7.19 -3.94
N ARG A 106 5.67 7.67 -4.22
CA ARG A 106 5.95 8.52 -5.38
C ARG A 106 6.99 7.90 -6.28
N GLN A 107 6.69 7.87 -7.56
CA GLN A 107 7.62 7.46 -8.59
C GLN A 107 8.81 8.43 -8.66
N GLY A 108 10.01 7.90 -8.44
CA GLY A 108 11.27 8.49 -8.90
C GLY A 108 11.76 7.79 -10.17
N ALA A 109 12.87 8.29 -10.74
CA ALA A 109 13.49 7.67 -11.92
C ALA A 109 13.82 6.19 -11.64
N ASP A 110 14.59 5.94 -10.59
CA ASP A 110 15.12 4.62 -10.24
C ASP A 110 14.73 4.15 -8.83
N VAL A 111 13.91 4.94 -8.15
CA VAL A 111 13.55 4.78 -6.74
C VAL A 111 12.06 4.99 -6.57
N LEU A 112 11.51 4.40 -5.50
CA LEU A 112 10.19 4.71 -5.00
C LEU A 112 10.38 5.51 -3.72
N TYR A 113 9.89 6.75 -3.68
CA TYR A 113 9.88 7.54 -2.45
C TYR A 113 8.66 7.16 -1.62
N LEU A 114 8.86 6.96 -0.32
CA LEU A 114 7.81 6.63 0.64
C LEU A 114 7.71 7.75 1.65
N ASP A 115 6.52 8.31 1.80
CA ASP A 115 6.21 9.25 2.86
C ASP A 115 5.13 8.63 3.76
N TRP A 116 5.44 8.53 5.05
CA TRP A 116 4.56 7.95 6.08
C TRP A 116 4.02 9.06 6.99
N TRP A 117 2.70 9.07 7.18
CA TRP A 117 2.07 9.83 8.26
C TRP A 117 1.21 8.90 9.09
N TYR A 118 1.15 9.16 10.39
CA TYR A 118 0.42 8.29 11.31
C TYR A 118 -0.11 9.08 12.50
N ASP A 119 -1.24 8.62 13.02
CA ASP A 119 -1.73 9.07 14.32
C ASP A 119 -0.84 8.47 15.40
N THR A 120 -0.10 9.33 16.11
CA THR A 120 0.77 8.95 17.24
C THR A 120 0.03 8.28 18.42
N ARG A 121 -1.30 8.33 18.43
CA ARG A 121 -2.13 7.60 19.40
C ARG A 121 -2.37 6.14 18.98
N SER A 122 -2.28 5.86 17.68
CA SER A 122 -2.46 4.52 17.11
C SER A 122 -1.13 3.81 16.88
N PHE A 123 -0.08 4.53 16.48
CA PHE A 123 1.23 3.98 16.16
C PHE A 123 2.35 4.73 16.86
N ASP A 124 3.33 4.00 17.38
CA ASP A 124 4.61 4.57 17.79
C ASP A 124 5.58 4.66 16.60
N ALA A 125 6.64 5.46 16.77
CA ALA A 125 7.63 5.67 15.72
C ALA A 125 8.42 4.40 15.37
N ALA A 126 8.57 3.46 16.31
CA ALA A 126 9.31 2.22 16.07
C ALA A 126 8.52 1.29 15.13
N THR A 127 7.21 1.19 15.34
CA THR A 127 6.31 0.41 14.48
C THR A 127 6.31 0.96 13.05
N VAL A 128 6.28 2.28 12.87
CA VAL A 128 6.30 2.90 11.53
C VAL A 128 7.67 2.77 10.85
N ALA A 129 8.76 2.80 11.62
CA ALA A 129 10.08 2.48 11.09
C ALA A 129 10.16 1.03 10.58
N GLU A 130 9.58 0.08 11.32
CA GLU A 130 9.52 -1.31 10.88
C GLU A 130 8.65 -1.48 9.62
N LEU A 131 7.51 -0.78 9.53
CA LEU A 131 6.70 -0.74 8.30
C LEU A 131 7.52 -0.24 7.09
N ASP A 132 8.29 0.83 7.28
CA ASP A 132 9.15 1.38 6.23
C ASP A 132 10.24 0.40 5.79
N GLU A 133 10.86 -0.31 6.74
CA GLU A 133 11.88 -1.34 6.45
C GLU A 133 11.30 -2.56 5.71
N GLN A 134 10.08 -2.99 6.05
CA GLN A 134 9.44 -4.16 5.46
C GLN A 134 8.79 -3.86 4.09
N PHE A 135 8.35 -2.63 3.85
CA PHE A 135 7.59 -2.28 2.65
C PHE A 135 8.30 -2.57 1.32
N PRO A 136 9.59 -2.23 1.13
CA PRO A 136 10.32 -2.55 -0.11
C PRO A 136 10.32 -4.05 -0.42
N LEU A 137 10.51 -4.90 0.60
CA LEU A 137 10.46 -6.35 0.42
C LEU A 137 9.05 -6.81 0.04
N ALA A 138 8.01 -6.24 0.67
CA ALA A 138 6.63 -6.55 0.32
C ALA A 138 6.29 -6.18 -1.13
N VAL A 139 6.83 -5.07 -1.66
CA VAL A 139 6.70 -4.70 -3.08
C VAL A 139 7.39 -5.71 -3.98
N ILE A 140 8.64 -6.08 -3.70
CA ILE A 140 9.39 -7.06 -4.49
C ILE A 140 8.63 -8.39 -4.54
N THR A 141 8.19 -8.91 -3.39
CA THR A 141 7.42 -10.16 -3.32
C THR A 141 6.08 -10.06 -4.05
N THR A 142 5.47 -8.87 -4.12
CA THR A 142 4.23 -8.64 -4.87
C THR A 142 4.45 -8.61 -6.37
N THR A 143 5.62 -8.16 -6.83
CA THR A 143 5.96 -8.00 -8.26
C THR A 143 6.74 -9.16 -8.88
N SER A 144 7.30 -10.05 -8.05
CA SER A 144 8.15 -11.17 -8.51
C SER A 144 7.38 -12.48 -8.78
N GLY A 145 6.05 -12.48 -8.67
CA GLY A 145 5.19 -13.68 -8.74
C GLY A 145 4.62 -13.98 -10.11
#